data_AF-A0A699Z0U3-F1
#
_entry.id   AF-A0A699Z0U3-F1
#
_cell.length_a   1.000
_cell.length_b   1.000
_cell.length_c   1.000
_cell.angle_alpha   90.00
_cell.angle_beta   90.00
_cell.angle_gamma   90.00
#
_symmetry.space_group_name_H-M   'P 1'
#
loop_
_entity.id
_entity.type
_entity.pdbx_description
1 polymer ?
#
loop_
_entity_poly.entity_id
_entity_poly.type
_entity_poly.pdbx_seq_one_letter_code
_entity_poly.pdbx_strand_id
1 'polypeptide(L)'
;MGTIKAMAFKRKGLLNLTPEEVHSKLQRIADVVEVPVDKARQMAIIQPGLLMETERTAETLKAGIRSISYELGAPKDEVVELILTNQSVLHGRELRLSVADMAHLAMLREPKGRVVD
;
A
#
# COMPACT_ATOMS: atom_id res chain seq x y z
N MET A 1 19.43 7.30 6.24
CA MET A 1 18.93 8.01 7.44
C MET A 1 17.70 8.92 7.20
N GLY A 2 17.35 9.30 5.96
CA GLY A 2 16.22 10.21 5.69
C GLY A 2 14.82 9.62 5.94
N THR A 3 14.61 8.34 5.64
CA THR A 3 13.28 7.69 5.70
C THR A 3 12.73 7.58 7.12
N ILE A 4 13.58 7.26 8.10
CA ILE A 4 13.19 7.13 9.52
C ILE A 4 12.83 8.49 10.11
N LYS A 5 13.58 9.57 9.77
CA LYS A 5 13.24 10.94 10.19
C LYS A 5 11.89 11.40 9.61
N ALA A 6 11.60 11.06 8.35
CA ALA A 6 10.31 11.39 7.73
C ALA A 6 9.12 10.65 8.37
N MET A 7 9.28 9.38 8.76
CA MET A 7 8.26 8.62 9.50
C MET A 7 8.06 9.16 10.92
N ALA A 8 9.17 9.42 11.63
CA ALA A 8 9.16 9.99 12.98
C ALA A 8 8.49 11.37 13.05
N PHE A 9 8.66 12.20 12.02
CA PHE A 9 8.06 13.54 11.95
C PHE A 9 6.54 13.51 11.75
N LYS A 10 6.02 12.51 11.02
CA LYS A 10 4.58 12.41 10.72
C LYS A 10 3.76 11.84 11.89
N ARG A 11 4.31 10.97 12.75
CA ARG A 11 3.62 10.41 13.94
C ARG A 11 4.60 10.01 15.05
N LYS A 12 4.71 10.80 16.12
CA LYS A 12 5.59 10.55 17.29
C LYS A 12 5.42 9.15 17.90
N GLY A 13 4.22 8.56 17.84
CA GLY A 13 3.95 7.23 18.41
C GLY A 13 4.72 6.08 17.75
N LEU A 14 5.25 6.25 16.53
CA LEU A 14 6.09 5.24 15.88
C LEU A 14 7.45 5.08 16.56
N LEU A 15 7.94 6.12 17.24
CA LEU A 15 9.21 6.08 17.97
C LEU A 15 9.14 5.22 19.25
N ASN A 16 7.93 4.89 19.70
CA ASN A 16 7.71 4.09 20.90
C ASN A 16 7.61 2.60 20.61
N LEU A 17 7.58 2.19 19.33
CA LEU A 17 7.50 0.78 18.96
C LEU A 17 8.87 0.13 19.02
N THR A 18 8.94 -1.00 19.69
CA THR A 18 10.12 -1.88 19.68
C THR A 18 10.26 -2.58 18.31
N PRO A 19 11.46 -3.06 17.96
CA PRO A 19 11.66 -3.84 16.73
C PRO A 19 10.74 -5.06 16.61
N GLU A 20 10.46 -5.74 17.74
CA GLU A 20 9.59 -6.91 17.82
C GLU A 20 8.13 -6.55 17.53
N GLU A 21 7.64 -5.44 18.10
CA GLU A 21 6.29 -4.93 17.83
C GLU A 21 6.14 -4.50 16.36
N VAL A 22 7.15 -3.85 15.79
CA VAL A 22 7.16 -3.50 14.37
C VAL A 22 7.09 -4.77 13.51
N HIS A 23 7.89 -5.79 13.81
CA HIS A 23 7.88 -7.04 13.07
C HIS A 23 6.53 -7.76 13.14
N SER A 24 5.96 -7.86 14.34
CA SER A 24 4.63 -8.45 14.56
C SER A 24 3.53 -7.70 13.80
N LYS A 25 3.56 -6.37 13.83
CA LYS A 25 2.62 -5.53 13.06
C LYS A 25 2.77 -5.71 11.55
N LEU A 26 4.01 -5.80 11.05
CA LEU A 26 4.28 -6.07 9.64
C LEU A 26 3.75 -7.44 9.20
N GLN A 27 3.94 -8.47 10.02
CA GLN A 27 3.36 -9.78 9.76
C GLN A 27 1.84 -9.72 9.73
N ARG A 28 1.22 -9.00 10.67
CA ARG A 28 -0.23 -8.83 10.69
C ARG A 28 -0.77 -8.14 9.43
N ILE A 29 -0.10 -7.09 8.97
CA ILE A 29 -0.46 -6.41 7.70
C ILE A 29 -0.35 -7.38 6.53
N ALA A 30 0.75 -8.15 6.47
CA ALA A 30 0.99 -9.14 5.44
C ALA A 30 -0.12 -10.19 5.38
N ASP A 31 -0.56 -10.68 6.53
CA ASP A 31 -1.62 -11.70 6.63
C ASP A 31 -2.99 -11.13 6.20
N VAL A 32 -3.35 -9.93 6.67
CA VAL A 32 -4.64 -9.30 6.37
C VAL A 32 -4.73 -8.96 4.87
N VAL A 33 -3.71 -8.28 4.34
CA VAL A 33 -3.65 -7.84 2.94
C VAL A 33 -3.29 -9.01 2.00
N GLU A 34 -2.87 -10.14 2.56
CA GLU A 34 -2.46 -11.35 1.86
C GLU A 34 -1.31 -11.09 0.87
N VAL A 35 -0.23 -10.49 1.37
CA VAL A 35 0.99 -10.18 0.60
C VAL A 35 2.23 -10.61 1.38
N PRO A 36 3.38 -10.82 0.73
CA PRO A 36 4.63 -11.09 1.44
C PRO A 36 4.99 -9.96 2.43
N VAL A 37 5.62 -10.32 3.55
CA VAL A 37 6.06 -9.36 4.59
C VAL A 37 6.92 -8.23 4.01
N ASP A 38 7.75 -8.50 3.01
CA ASP A 38 8.57 -7.48 2.36
C ASP A 38 7.73 -6.41 1.65
N LYS A 39 6.59 -6.78 1.06
CA LYS A 39 5.64 -5.82 0.46
C LYS A 39 4.89 -5.05 1.53
N ALA A 40 4.45 -5.73 2.60
CA ALA A 40 3.83 -5.08 3.75
C ALA A 40 4.76 -4.02 4.39
N ARG A 41 6.07 -4.31 4.47
CA ARG A 41 7.08 -3.33 4.92
C ARG A 41 7.12 -2.09 4.02
N GLN A 42 7.13 -2.28 2.71
CA GLN A 42 7.12 -1.15 1.76
C GLN A 42 5.84 -0.32 1.89
N MET A 43 4.68 -0.97 2.00
CA MET A 43 3.40 -0.30 2.24
C MET A 43 3.41 0.51 3.54
N ALA A 44 3.97 -0.05 4.63
CA ALA A 44 4.07 0.63 5.93
C ALA A 44 5.01 1.85 5.91
N ILE A 45 6.04 1.84 5.06
CA ILE A 45 6.90 3.02 4.85
C ILE A 45 6.10 4.14 4.17
N ILE A 46 5.29 3.80 3.17
CA ILE A 46 4.48 4.76 2.41
C ILE A 46 3.32 5.29 3.26
N GLN A 47 2.63 4.39 3.97
CA GLN A 47 1.50 4.69 4.85
C GLN A 47 1.82 4.25 6.30
N PRO A 48 2.48 5.11 7.09
CA PRO A 48 2.84 4.78 8.47
C PRO A 48 1.62 4.52 9.39
N GLY A 49 0.42 4.93 8.98
CA GLY A 49 -0.83 4.58 9.66
C GLY A 49 -1.04 3.07 9.86
N LEU A 50 -0.49 2.25 8.95
CA LEU A 50 -0.51 0.78 9.04
C LEU A 50 0.18 0.25 10.31
N LEU A 51 1.15 0.96 10.88
CA LEU A 51 1.80 0.54 12.12
C LEU A 51 1.07 1.05 13.38
N MET A 52 0.18 2.03 13.23
CA MET A 52 -0.56 2.64 14.34
C MET A 52 -1.92 1.95 14.54
N GLU A 53 -2.77 1.97 13.51
CA GLU A 53 -4.12 1.36 13.49
C GLU A 53 -4.10 0.12 12.60
N THR A 54 -3.25 -0.85 12.96
CA THR A 54 -2.82 -1.95 12.09
C THR A 54 -3.97 -2.71 11.44
N GLU A 55 -4.87 -3.29 12.24
CA GLU A 55 -5.97 -4.10 11.73
C GLU A 55 -6.90 -3.30 10.82
N ARG A 56 -7.41 -2.18 11.33
CA ARG A 56 -8.38 -1.33 10.62
C ARG A 56 -7.81 -0.79 9.30
N THR A 57 -6.57 -0.33 9.32
CA THR A 57 -5.92 0.25 8.14
C THR A 57 -5.57 -0.84 7.12
N ALA A 58 -5.15 -2.03 7.58
CA ALA A 58 -4.88 -3.17 6.70
C ALA A 58 -6.17 -3.69 6.03
N GLU A 59 -7.29 -3.77 6.76
CA GLU A 59 -8.58 -4.15 6.18
C GLU A 59 -9.08 -3.12 5.15
N THR A 60 -8.91 -1.84 5.45
CA THR A 60 -9.25 -0.77 4.49
C THR A 60 -8.38 -0.87 3.24
N LEU A 61 -7.09 -1.16 3.40
CA LEU A 61 -6.16 -1.36 2.28
C LEU A 61 -6.53 -2.59 1.44
N LYS A 62 -6.88 -3.71 2.09
CA LYS A 62 -7.35 -4.93 1.43
C LYS A 62 -8.59 -4.64 0.58
N ALA A 63 -9.57 -3.93 1.15
CA ALA A 63 -10.78 -3.53 0.42
C ALA A 63 -10.44 -2.61 -0.77
N GLY A 64 -9.55 -1.63 -0.58
CA GLY A 64 -9.09 -0.75 -1.66
C GLY A 64 -8.42 -1.51 -2.81
N ILE A 65 -7.50 -2.43 -2.50
CA ILE A 65 -6.83 -3.29 -3.49
C ILE A 65 -7.85 -4.14 -4.26
N ARG A 66 -8.84 -4.71 -3.56
CA ARG A 66 -9.91 -5.48 -4.21
C ARG A 66 -10.74 -4.62 -5.16
N SER A 67 -11.10 -3.40 -4.76
CA SER A 67 -11.82 -2.46 -5.63
C SER A 67 -11.00 -2.09 -6.86
N ILE A 68 -9.71 -1.76 -6.71
CA ILE A 68 -8.83 -1.48 -7.85
C ILE A 68 -8.75 -2.68 -8.80
N SER A 69 -8.59 -3.89 -8.23
CA SER A 69 -8.49 -5.13 -9.01
C SER A 69 -9.75 -5.35 -9.86
N TYR A 70 -10.93 -5.08 -9.28
CA TYR A 70 -12.20 -5.16 -9.97
C TYR A 70 -12.33 -4.11 -11.08
N GLU A 71 -12.09 -2.84 -10.76
CA GLU A 71 -12.23 -1.72 -11.70
C GLU A 71 -11.22 -1.78 -12.86
N LEU A 72 -9.99 -2.23 -12.61
CA LEU A 72 -8.95 -2.38 -13.63
C LEU A 72 -8.99 -3.72 -14.36
N GLY A 73 -9.78 -4.70 -13.88
CA GLY A 73 -9.75 -6.07 -14.38
C GLY A 73 -8.34 -6.68 -14.30
N ALA A 74 -7.64 -6.44 -13.19
CA ALA A 74 -6.25 -6.83 -12.99
C ALA A 74 -6.08 -7.74 -11.76
N PRO A 75 -5.13 -8.70 -11.78
CA PRO A 75 -4.86 -9.54 -10.63
C PRO A 75 -4.29 -8.72 -9.46
N LYS A 76 -4.58 -9.15 -8.22
CA LYS A 76 -4.14 -8.51 -6.98
C LYS A 76 -2.64 -8.17 -6.98
N ASP A 77 -1.81 -9.11 -7.42
CA ASP A 77 -0.36 -8.93 -7.39
C ASP A 77 0.12 -7.80 -8.31
N GLU A 78 -0.49 -7.64 -9.48
CA GLU A 78 -0.22 -6.54 -10.41
C GLU A 78 -0.65 -5.20 -9.80
N VAL A 79 -1.83 -5.16 -9.18
CA VAL A 79 -2.33 -3.96 -8.48
C VAL A 79 -1.41 -3.57 -7.32
N VAL A 80 -0.96 -4.54 -6.54
CA VAL A 80 -0.01 -4.30 -5.44
C VAL A 80 1.29 -3.71 -5.97
N GLU A 81 1.84 -4.26 -7.05
CA GLU A 81 3.04 -3.68 -7.69
C GLU A 81 2.79 -2.25 -8.17
N LEU A 82 1.67 -2.02 -8.87
CA LEU A 82 1.29 -0.68 -9.35
C LEU A 82 1.19 0.33 -8.21
N ILE A 83 0.64 -0.05 -7.06
CA ILE A 83 0.55 0.78 -5.87
C ILE A 83 1.94 1.08 -5.28
N LEU A 84 2.81 0.07 -5.20
CA LEU A 84 4.15 0.22 -4.64
C LEU A 84 5.05 1.09 -5.52
N THR A 85 4.91 0.98 -6.85
CA THR A 85 5.62 1.84 -7.81
C THR A 85 5.02 3.25 -7.87
N ASN A 86 3.73 3.41 -7.59
CA ASN A 86 3.00 4.68 -7.66
C ASN A 86 2.35 5.03 -6.32
N GLN A 87 3.22 5.46 -5.40
CA GLN A 87 2.91 5.64 -3.98
C GLN A 87 1.82 6.69 -3.71
N SER A 88 1.46 7.55 -4.67
CA SER A 88 0.41 8.56 -4.55
C SER A 88 -0.93 7.97 -4.09
N VAL A 89 -1.22 6.74 -4.50
CA VAL A 89 -2.44 5.99 -4.15
C VAL A 89 -2.57 5.71 -2.65
N LEU A 90 -1.45 5.50 -1.95
CA LEU A 90 -1.43 5.19 -0.51
C LEU A 90 -1.40 6.43 0.39
N HIS A 91 -1.25 7.62 -0.17
CA HIS A 91 -1.13 8.86 0.61
C HIS A 91 -2.47 9.40 1.14
N GLY A 92 -3.60 8.93 0.61
CA GLY A 92 -4.93 9.35 1.06
C GLY A 92 -5.21 8.91 2.51
N ARG A 93 -5.75 9.81 3.33
CA ARG A 93 -6.14 9.52 4.74
C ARG A 93 -7.14 8.38 4.88
N GLU A 94 -7.91 8.10 3.84
CA GLU A 94 -8.97 7.09 3.83
C GLU A 94 -8.67 5.90 2.90
N LEU A 95 -7.49 5.85 2.26
CA LEU A 95 -7.18 4.85 1.21
C LEU A 95 -8.28 4.76 0.13
N ARG A 96 -9.02 5.85 -0.07
CA ARG A 96 -10.03 6.00 -1.12
C ARG A 96 -9.34 6.53 -2.36
N LEU A 97 -9.47 5.81 -3.45
CA LEU A 97 -9.02 6.28 -4.75
C LEU A 97 -10.02 7.30 -5.26
N SER A 98 -9.51 8.45 -5.68
CA SER A 98 -10.29 9.31 -6.55
C SER A 98 -10.41 8.67 -7.94
N VAL A 99 -11.40 9.13 -8.72
CA VAL A 99 -11.51 8.76 -10.14
C VAL A 99 -10.23 9.12 -10.92
N ALA A 100 -9.52 10.17 -10.50
CA ALA A 100 -8.25 10.56 -11.10
C ALA A 100 -7.12 9.56 -10.79
N ASP A 101 -7.07 9.00 -9.57
CA ASP A 101 -6.10 7.96 -9.22
C ASP A 101 -6.36 6.69 -10.02
N MET A 102 -7.64 6.33 -10.21
CA MET A 102 -8.05 5.19 -11.03
C MET A 102 -7.67 5.36 -12.51
N ALA A 103 -7.94 6.52 -13.09
CA ALA A 103 -7.56 6.84 -14.47
C ALA A 103 -6.03 6.83 -14.64
N HIS A 104 -5.30 7.37 -13.66
CA HIS A 104 -3.83 7.36 -13.67
C HIS A 104 -3.27 5.93 -13.60
N LEU A 105 -3.79 5.09 -12.70
CA LEU A 105 -3.41 3.68 -12.61
C LEU A 105 -3.71 2.92 -13.90
N ALA A 106 -4.87 3.16 -14.52
CA ALA A 106 -5.23 2.55 -15.79
C ALA A 106 -4.28 2.95 -16.94
N MET A 107 -3.85 4.22 -16.98
CA MET A 107 -2.87 4.70 -17.96
C MET A 107 -1.48 4.09 -17.78
N LEU A 108 -1.04 3.91 -16.54
CA LEU A 108 0.28 3.33 -16.22
C LEU A 108 0.36 1.84 -16.52
N ARG A 109 -0.78 1.15 -16.61
CA ARG A 109 -0.90 -0.25 -16.97
C ARG A 109 -0.69 -0.49 -18.48
N GLU A 110 0.16 0.29 -19.15
CA GLU A 110 0.38 0.20 -20.61
C GLU A 110 0.41 -1.27 -21.09
N PRO A 111 -0.24 -1.57 -22.23
CA PRO A 111 -0.41 -2.94 -22.70
C PRO A 111 0.97 -3.52 -23.03
N LYS A 112 1.47 -4.42 -22.18
CA LYS A 112 2.56 -5.32 -22.55
C LYS A 112 2.05 -6.30 -23.61
N GLY A 113 1.96 -5.82 -24.85
CA GLY A 113 1.60 -6.61 -26.02
C GLY A 113 0.35 -6.13 -26.73
N ARG A 114 0.49 -5.08 -27.56
CA ARG A 114 -0.14 -5.11 -28.88
C ARG A 114 1.00 -5.34 -29.87
N VAL A 115 1.25 -6.61 -30.20
CA VAL A 115 1.97 -6.92 -31.43
C VAL A 115 1.11 -6.34 -32.54
N VAL A 116 1.69 -5.38 -33.24
CA VAL A 116 1.24 -4.93 -34.56
C VAL A 116 1.25 -6.15 -35.48
N ASP A 117 0.06 -6.52 -35.97
CA ASP A 117 -0.11 -7.10 -37.31
C ASP A 117 -0.60 -5.98 -38.22
#